data_AF-A0A6M2E675-F1
#
_entry.id   AF-A0A6M2E675-F1
#
_cell.length_a   1.000
_cell.length_b   1.000
_cell.length_c   1.000
_cell.angle_alpha   90.00
_cell.angle_beta   90.00
_cell.angle_gamma   90.00
#
_symmetry.space_group_name_H-M   'P 1'
#
loop_
_entity.id
_entity.type
_entity.pdbx_description
1 polymer ?
#
loop_
_entity_poly.entity_id
_entity_poly.type
_entity_poly.pdbx_seq_one_letter_code
_entity_poly.pdbx_strand_id
1 'polypeptide(L)'
;MHSPWYNSYNYHYMEGETMRVMYERWFVQYKVDVVFAGHVHAYERSERISNIAYNIVNGKCVPVRDQTAPVYITIGDGGNLEGLATNMTYPQPEYSAYREASFGHAIFDIKNRTHAYYGWHRNQDGYAVEADTMWFYNRYWHPVDDSTNSEP
;
A
#
# COMPACT_ATOMS: atom_id res chain seq x y z
N MET A 1 -3.89 -10.33 -1.81
CA MET A 1 -4.92 -10.81 -0.83
C MET A 1 -6.20 -10.01 -1.05
N HIS A 2 -7.34 -10.31 -0.41
CA HIS A 2 -8.55 -9.51 -0.61
C HIS A 2 -8.62 -8.32 0.35
N SER A 3 -8.75 -8.55 1.66
CA SER A 3 -8.78 -7.48 2.67
C SER A 3 -7.40 -6.85 2.88
N PRO A 4 -7.25 -5.51 2.78
CA PRO A 4 -6.00 -4.82 3.06
C PRO A 4 -5.66 -4.87 4.56
N TRP A 5 -4.36 -4.91 4.87
CA TRP A 5 -3.87 -4.82 6.26
C TRP A 5 -3.62 -3.38 6.69
N TYR A 6 -3.13 -2.56 5.76
CA TYR A 6 -3.00 -1.13 5.91
C TYR A 6 -4.08 -0.47 5.05
N ASN A 7 -5.03 0.16 5.72
CA ASN A 7 -6.19 0.79 5.13
C ASN A 7 -6.53 2.03 5.96
N SER A 8 -6.49 3.21 5.34
CA SER A 8 -6.88 4.46 5.99
C SER A 8 -8.24 4.98 5.51
N TYR A 9 -9.05 4.13 4.88
CA TYR A 9 -10.47 4.37 4.67
C TYR A 9 -11.29 3.88 5.86
N ASN A 10 -12.39 4.58 6.17
CA ASN A 10 -13.30 4.16 7.23
C ASN A 10 -14.05 2.86 6.87
N TYR A 11 -14.26 2.62 5.57
CA TYR A 11 -14.85 1.37 5.06
C TYR A 11 -13.85 0.23 5.23
N HIS A 12 -14.27 -0.88 5.88
CA HIS A 12 -13.42 -2.02 6.24
C HIS A 12 -12.16 -1.66 7.06
N TYR A 13 -12.23 -0.60 7.86
CA TYR A 13 -11.12 -0.17 8.71
C TYR A 13 -10.76 -1.28 9.73
N MET A 14 -9.47 -1.62 9.81
CA MET A 14 -8.90 -2.64 10.70
C MET A 14 -9.40 -4.10 10.48
N GLU A 15 -10.16 -4.39 9.43
CA GLU A 15 -10.63 -5.77 9.16
C GLU A 15 -9.47 -6.75 8.91
N GLY A 16 -8.38 -6.26 8.29
CA GLY A 16 -7.18 -7.04 8.01
C GLY A 16 -6.27 -7.33 9.22
N GLU A 17 -6.54 -6.79 10.41
CA GLU A 17 -5.64 -6.87 11.56
C GLU A 17 -5.33 -8.31 11.99
N THR A 18 -6.32 -9.20 11.95
CA THR A 18 -6.13 -10.60 12.35
C THR A 18 -5.09 -11.31 11.47
N MET A 19 -5.13 -11.07 10.16
CA MET A 19 -4.16 -11.61 9.21
C MET A 19 -2.81 -10.91 9.34
N ARG A 20 -2.79 -9.59 9.55
CA ARG A 20 -1.56 -8.81 9.76
C ARG A 20 -0.75 -9.35 10.93
N VAL A 21 -1.38 -9.55 12.09
CA VAL A 21 -0.72 -10.08 13.30
C VAL A 21 -0.06 -11.44 13.05
N MET A 22 -0.68 -12.29 12.24
CA MET A 22 -0.16 -13.63 11.95
C MET A 22 0.98 -13.63 10.93
N TYR A 23 0.94 -12.77 9.92
CA TYR A 23 1.74 -12.94 8.71
C TYR A 23 2.69 -11.78 8.39
N GLU A 24 2.47 -10.58 8.92
CA GLU A 24 3.30 -9.41 8.59
C GLU A 24 4.78 -9.64 8.88
N ARG A 25 5.10 -10.29 10.02
CA ARG A 25 6.48 -10.64 10.36
C ARG A 25 7.15 -11.50 9.29
N TRP A 26 6.41 -12.41 8.64
CA TRP A 26 6.97 -13.22 7.55
C TRP A 26 7.17 -12.39 6.29
N PHE A 27 6.27 -11.45 5.98
CA PHE A 27 6.42 -10.60 4.80
C PHE A 27 7.66 -9.72 4.91
N VAL A 28 7.91 -9.18 6.11
CA VAL A 28 9.14 -8.43 6.44
C VAL A 28 10.37 -9.35 6.39
N GLN A 29 10.31 -10.53 7.02
CA GLN A 29 11.43 -11.48 7.03
C GLN A 29 11.86 -11.92 5.63
N TYR A 30 10.90 -12.16 4.74
CA TYR A 30 11.14 -12.59 3.36
C TYR A 30 11.23 -11.42 2.37
N LYS A 31 11.23 -10.18 2.87
CA LYS A 31 11.45 -8.97 2.08
C LYS A 31 10.51 -8.88 0.87
N VAL A 32 9.22 -9.12 1.11
CA VAL A 32 8.19 -8.99 0.06
C VAL A 32 8.27 -7.57 -0.52
N ASP A 33 8.29 -7.44 -1.85
CA ASP A 33 8.39 -6.13 -2.51
C ASP A 33 7.11 -5.31 -2.39
N VAL A 34 5.96 -5.94 -2.66
CA VAL A 34 4.64 -5.31 -2.72
C VAL A 34 3.53 -6.31 -2.35
N VAL A 35 2.46 -5.82 -1.72
CA VAL A 35 1.24 -6.57 -1.42
C VAL A 35 0.05 -5.84 -2.03
N PHE A 36 -0.64 -6.48 -2.96
CA PHE A 36 -1.90 -5.97 -3.53
C PHE A 36 -3.11 -6.52 -2.78
N ALA A 37 -4.06 -5.63 -2.50
CA ALA A 37 -5.36 -5.89 -1.90
C ALA A 37 -6.47 -5.17 -2.67
N GLY A 38 -7.71 -5.64 -2.49
CA GLY A 38 -8.91 -4.98 -3.01
C GLY A 38 -9.81 -4.60 -1.84
N HIS A 39 -11.07 -5.08 -1.88
CA HIS A 39 -12.04 -5.01 -0.78
C HIS A 39 -12.56 -3.59 -0.48
N VAL A 40 -11.66 -2.65 -0.20
CA VAL A 40 -12.00 -1.23 -0.11
C VAL A 40 -12.12 -0.65 -1.52
N HIS A 41 -13.25 -0.01 -1.81
CA HIS A 41 -13.60 0.49 -3.13
C HIS A 41 -12.96 1.84 -3.44
N ALA A 42 -11.64 1.90 -3.32
CA ALA A 42 -10.82 3.08 -3.56
C ALA A 42 -9.35 2.67 -3.80
N TYR A 43 -8.50 3.65 -4.04
CA TYR A 43 -7.06 3.48 -4.22
C TYR A 43 -6.27 3.97 -3.01
N GLU A 44 -5.32 3.17 -2.54
CA GLU A 44 -4.35 3.56 -1.50
C GLU A 44 -2.98 2.92 -1.74
N ARG A 45 -1.91 3.67 -1.49
CA ARG A 45 -0.53 3.19 -1.45
C ARG A 45 0.12 3.59 -0.13
N SER A 46 0.65 2.60 0.59
CA SER A 46 1.40 2.86 1.82
C SER A 46 2.85 3.29 1.55
N GLU A 47 3.50 3.85 2.56
CA GLU A 47 4.95 3.82 2.67
C GLU A 47 5.44 2.40 3.01
N ARG A 48 6.76 2.15 2.95
CA ARG A 48 7.34 0.91 3.50
C ARG A 48 7.44 0.97 5.00
N ILE A 49 6.54 0.26 5.65
CA ILE A 49 6.32 0.32 7.09
C ILE A 49 6.04 -1.08 7.64
N SER A 50 6.40 -1.30 8.91
CA SER A 50 5.98 -2.48 9.64
C SER A 50 5.47 -2.15 11.04
N ASN A 51 4.58 -2.99 11.57
CA ASN A 51 4.05 -2.91 12.93
C ASN A 51 4.12 -4.28 13.64
N ILE A 52 5.34 -4.84 13.67
CA ILE A 52 5.62 -6.19 14.17
C ILE A 52 6.32 -6.23 15.54
N ALA A 53 6.51 -5.06 16.17
CA ALA A 53 7.26 -4.93 17.41
C ALA A 53 6.40 -5.16 18.67
N TYR A 54 5.07 -5.13 18.55
CA TYR A 54 4.15 -5.22 19.68
C TYR A 54 4.25 -6.56 20.41
N ASN A 55 4.32 -6.54 21.75
CA ASN A 55 4.36 -7.74 22.59
C ASN A 55 3.43 -7.67 23.82
N ILE A 56 2.33 -6.92 23.71
CA ILE A 56 1.40 -6.60 24.80
C ILE A 56 1.97 -5.58 25.80
N VAL A 57 3.10 -5.88 26.42
CA VAL A 57 3.65 -5.09 27.55
C VAL A 57 4.41 -3.85 27.09
N ASN A 58 5.04 -3.89 25.91
CA ASN A 58 5.93 -2.83 25.45
C ASN A 58 5.24 -1.60 24.84
N GLY A 59 3.94 -1.66 24.56
CA GLY A 59 3.19 -0.56 23.92
C GLY A 59 3.66 -0.18 22.51
N LYS A 60 4.52 -0.98 21.85
CA LYS A 60 5.08 -0.67 20.51
C LYS A 60 4.10 -1.06 19.40
N CYS A 61 3.01 -0.31 19.26
CA CYS A 61 1.91 -0.58 18.32
C CYS A 61 1.75 0.48 17.21
N VAL A 62 2.72 1.39 17.08
CA VAL A 62 2.74 2.40 16.01
C VAL A 62 3.55 1.84 14.84
N PRO A 63 3.01 1.83 13.59
CA PRO A 63 3.79 1.48 12.41
C PRO A 63 5.02 2.37 12.26
N VAL A 64 6.16 1.77 11.93
CA VAL A 64 7.43 2.48 11.75
C VAL A 64 7.98 2.22 10.36
N ARG A 65 8.76 3.18 9.81
CA ARG A 65 9.46 2.99 8.54
C ARG A 65 10.37 1.77 8.60
N ASP A 66 10.27 0.91 7.59
CA ASP A 66 11.00 -0.35 7.52
C ASP A 66 11.29 -0.70 6.05
N GLN A 67 12.54 -0.51 5.62
CA GLN A 67 12.96 -0.78 4.24
C GLN A 67 12.88 -2.27 3.84
N THR A 68 12.71 -3.17 4.82
CA THR A 68 12.50 -4.60 4.58
C THR A 68 11.03 -4.98 4.45
N ALA A 69 10.11 -4.07 4.74
CA ALA A 69 8.68 -4.26 4.58
C ALA A 69 8.21 -4.03 3.13
N PRO A 70 7.11 -4.69 2.71
CA PRO A 70 6.47 -4.39 1.44
C PRO A 70 5.81 -3.01 1.44
N VAL A 71 5.56 -2.51 0.23
CA VAL A 71 4.52 -1.50 0.02
C VAL A 71 3.17 -2.20 -0.03
N TYR A 72 2.17 -1.71 0.70
CA TYR A 72 0.80 -2.20 0.65
C TYR A 72 -0.02 -1.31 -0.28
N ILE A 73 -0.69 -1.92 -1.25
CA ILE A 73 -1.51 -1.24 -2.24
C ILE A 73 -2.94 -1.78 -2.19
N THR A 74 -3.89 -0.90 -1.93
CA THR A 74 -5.32 -1.14 -2.11
C THR A 74 -5.70 -0.67 -3.50
N ILE A 75 -6.21 -1.58 -4.33
CA ILE A 75 -6.64 -1.37 -5.72
C ILE A 75 -8.00 -2.05 -5.96
N GLY A 76 -8.95 -1.77 -5.06
CA GLY A 76 -10.31 -2.35 -5.08
C GLY A 76 -11.33 -1.50 -5.86
N ASP A 77 -10.83 -0.53 -6.62
CA ASP A 77 -11.54 0.55 -7.31
C ASP A 77 -11.94 0.21 -8.76
N GLY A 78 -12.18 -1.07 -9.06
CA GLY A 78 -12.47 -1.54 -10.42
C GLY A 78 -13.87 -1.20 -10.98
N GLY A 79 -14.72 -0.47 -10.25
CA GLY A 79 -16.07 -0.10 -10.73
C GLY A 79 -17.22 -0.97 -10.23
N ASN A 80 -17.17 -1.43 -8.98
CA ASN A 80 -18.25 -2.24 -8.39
C ASN A 80 -19.56 -1.44 -8.21
N LEU A 81 -20.68 -2.16 -8.06
CA LEU A 81 -22.01 -1.56 -7.94
C LEU A 81 -22.29 -0.83 -6.61
N GLU A 82 -21.50 -1.10 -5.57
CA GLU A 82 -21.67 -0.51 -4.24
C GLU A 82 -21.14 0.93 -4.20
N GLY A 83 -20.36 1.32 -5.21
CA GLY A 83 -19.81 2.65 -5.37
C GLY A 83 -18.45 2.82 -4.69
N LEU A 84 -17.96 4.07 -4.69
CA LEU A 84 -16.65 4.43 -4.14
C LEU A 84 -16.68 4.58 -2.62
N ALA A 85 -15.65 4.09 -1.95
CA ALA A 85 -15.38 4.39 -0.56
C ALA A 85 -14.73 5.78 -0.46
N THR A 86 -15.52 6.83 -0.21
CA THR A 86 -15.01 8.22 -0.18
C THR A 86 -14.58 8.70 1.20
N ASN A 87 -15.04 8.04 2.26
CA ASN A 87 -14.80 8.47 3.63
C ASN A 87 -13.46 7.91 4.16
N MET A 88 -12.50 8.80 4.40
CA MET A 88 -11.15 8.48 4.88
C MET A 88 -10.97 8.86 6.35
N THR A 89 -10.05 8.19 7.04
CA THR A 89 -9.58 8.64 8.34
C THR A 89 -8.86 9.99 8.20
N TYR A 90 -8.96 10.85 9.22
CA TYR A 90 -8.33 12.16 9.24
C TYR A 90 -7.57 12.41 10.56
N PRO A 91 -6.34 12.95 10.50
CA PRO A 91 -5.56 13.28 9.29
C PRO A 91 -5.10 12.03 8.54
N GLN A 92 -4.49 12.20 7.35
CA GLN A 92 -3.81 11.10 6.67
C GLN A 92 -2.73 10.54 7.58
N PRO A 93 -2.77 9.24 7.91
CA PRO A 93 -1.76 8.66 8.79
C PRO A 93 -0.42 8.57 8.06
N GLU A 94 0.68 8.69 8.80
CA GLU A 94 2.04 8.72 8.24
C GLU A 94 2.42 7.48 7.41
N TYR A 95 1.72 6.34 7.61
CA TYR A 95 1.95 5.14 6.82
C TYR A 95 1.32 5.21 5.41
N SER A 96 0.40 6.14 5.15
CA SER A 96 -0.31 6.26 3.87
C SER A 96 0.40 7.30 3.01
N ALA A 97 1.03 6.87 1.91
CA ALA A 97 1.77 7.75 1.01
C ALA A 97 0.84 8.49 0.04
N TYR A 98 -0.14 7.79 -0.52
CA TYR A 98 -1.14 8.35 -1.42
C TYR A 98 -2.46 7.61 -1.24
N ARG A 99 -3.58 8.34 -1.34
CA ARG A 99 -4.93 7.77 -1.32
C ARG A 99 -5.92 8.65 -2.08
N GLU A 100 -6.78 8.04 -2.88
CA GLU A 100 -7.83 8.74 -3.62
C GLU A 100 -9.04 7.84 -3.87
N ALA A 101 -10.24 8.40 -3.77
CA ALA A 101 -11.49 7.72 -4.10
C ALA A 101 -11.90 8.03 -5.54
N SER A 102 -11.29 7.31 -6.49
CA SER A 102 -11.65 7.31 -7.91
C SER A 102 -11.68 5.87 -8.40
N PHE A 103 -12.47 5.58 -9.43
CA PHE A 103 -12.37 4.28 -10.10
C PHE A 103 -11.15 4.27 -11.01
N GLY A 104 -10.54 3.10 -11.17
CA GLY A 104 -9.31 2.98 -11.92
C GLY A 104 -8.77 1.56 -12.01
N HIS A 105 -7.54 1.48 -12.48
CA HIS A 105 -6.73 0.27 -12.50
C HIS A 105 -5.25 0.66 -12.43
N ALA A 106 -4.38 -0.30 -12.12
CA ALA A 106 -2.94 -0.05 -12.08
C ALA A 106 -2.16 -1.06 -12.92
N ILE A 107 -0.99 -0.62 -13.36
CA ILE A 107 -0.01 -1.42 -14.08
C ILE A 107 1.25 -1.53 -13.22
N PHE A 108 1.70 -2.76 -12.99
CA PHE A 108 2.99 -3.06 -12.35
C PHE A 108 3.94 -3.67 -13.39
N ASP A 109 4.81 -2.83 -13.94
CA ASP A 109 5.66 -3.13 -15.09
C ASP A 109 7.09 -3.43 -14.67
N ILE A 110 7.44 -4.72 -14.60
CA ILE A 110 8.77 -5.21 -14.21
C ILE A 110 9.76 -4.94 -15.34
N LYS A 111 10.75 -4.09 -15.09
CA LYS A 111 11.78 -3.73 -16.08
C LYS A 111 12.95 -4.70 -16.06
N ASN A 112 13.42 -5.04 -14.87
CA ASN A 112 14.55 -5.94 -14.64
C ASN A 112 14.58 -6.41 -13.17
N ARG A 113 15.63 -7.12 -12.76
CA ARG A 113 15.75 -7.65 -11.39
C ARG A 113 15.78 -6.57 -10.29
N THR A 114 16.05 -5.31 -10.62
CA THR A 114 16.19 -4.22 -9.65
C THR A 114 15.04 -3.21 -9.71
N HIS A 115 14.32 -3.09 -10.83
CA HIS A 115 13.32 -2.05 -11.04
C HIS A 115 11.98 -2.62 -11.56
N ALA A 116 10.90 -2.15 -10.96
CA ALA A 116 9.57 -2.20 -11.54
C ALA A 116 8.96 -0.80 -11.50
N TYR A 117 8.17 -0.45 -12.51
CA TYR A 117 7.43 0.81 -12.56
C TYR A 117 5.97 0.54 -12.24
N TYR A 118 5.41 1.32 -11.33
CA TYR A 118 4.00 1.26 -10.96
C TYR A 118 3.30 2.54 -11.39
N GLY A 119 2.17 2.41 -12.06
CA GLY A 119 1.30 3.52 -12.44
C GLY A 119 -0.16 3.17 -12.17
N TRP A 120 -0.88 4.07 -11.49
CA TRP A 120 -2.33 3.99 -11.30
C TRP A 120 -3.04 4.96 -12.22
N HIS A 121 -4.07 4.47 -12.92
CA HIS A 121 -4.83 5.18 -13.95
C HIS A 121 -6.29 5.31 -13.53
N ARG A 122 -6.78 6.55 -13.49
CA ARG A 122 -8.18 6.84 -13.16
C ARG A 122 -9.05 6.76 -14.40
N ASN A 123 -10.28 6.27 -14.23
CA ASN A 123 -11.22 6.12 -15.35
C ASN A 123 -11.65 7.46 -15.98
N GLN A 124 -11.63 8.56 -15.22
CA GLN A 124 -11.96 9.88 -15.74
C GLN A 124 -10.82 10.55 -16.52
N ASP A 125 -9.59 10.04 -16.44
CA ASP A 125 -8.45 10.61 -17.12
C ASP A 125 -8.27 9.98 -18.52
N GLY A 126 -7.35 10.54 -19.32
CA GLY A 126 -6.95 9.91 -20.58
C GLY A 126 -6.20 8.59 -20.35
N TYR A 127 -6.29 7.66 -21.29
CA TYR A 127 -5.73 6.30 -21.14
C TYR A 127 -4.24 6.23 -20.74
N ALA A 128 -3.44 7.22 -21.15
CA ALA A 128 -2.00 7.28 -20.85
C ALA A 128 -1.66 8.13 -19.62
N VAL A 129 -2.65 8.67 -18.92
CA VAL A 129 -2.44 9.52 -17.74
C VAL A 129 -2.32 8.64 -16.51
N GLU A 130 -1.25 8.85 -15.74
CA GLU A 130 -0.98 8.18 -14.48
C GLU A 130 -1.19 9.19 -13.34
N ALA A 131 -2.15 8.91 -12.45
CA ALA A 131 -2.53 9.80 -11.35
C ALA A 131 -1.64 9.61 -10.11
N ASP A 132 -1.11 8.40 -9.91
CA ASP A 132 -0.06 8.10 -8.94
C ASP A 132 0.95 7.14 -9.57
N THR A 133 2.24 7.36 -9.28
CA THR A 133 3.33 6.56 -9.84
C THR A 133 4.39 6.30 -8.79
N MET A 134 5.10 5.18 -8.94
CA MET A 134 6.21 4.84 -8.06
C MET A 134 7.21 3.94 -8.79
N TRP A 135 8.50 4.21 -8.63
CA TRP A 135 9.54 3.24 -8.94
C TRP A 135 9.73 2.30 -7.75
N PHE A 136 9.59 1.01 -8.00
CA PHE A 136 9.90 -0.03 -7.03
C PHE A 136 11.35 -0.47 -7.18
N TYR A 137 12.12 -0.33 -6.10
CA TYR A 137 13.45 -0.93 -6.03
C TYR A 137 13.38 -2.27 -5.32
N ASN A 138 13.88 -3.32 -5.97
CA ASN A 138 13.73 -4.68 -5.49
C ASN A 138 14.40 -4.89 -4.12
N ARG A 139 13.68 -5.45 -3.15
CA ARG A 139 14.15 -5.63 -1.77
C ARG A 139 15.27 -6.66 -1.60
N TYR A 140 15.55 -7.46 -2.62
CA TYR A 140 16.67 -8.40 -2.64
C TYR A 140 17.88 -7.85 -3.43
N TRP A 141 17.66 -7.41 -4.67
CA TRP A 141 18.72 -7.01 -5.60
C TRP A 141 19.10 -5.52 -5.54
N HIS A 142 18.22 -4.65 -5.02
CA HIS A 142 18.44 -3.20 -4.93
C HIS A 142 17.67 -2.56 -3.75
N PRO A 143 18.00 -2.90 -2.49
CA PRO A 143 17.24 -2.48 -1.32
C PRO A 143 17.58 -1.04 -0.87
N VAL A 144 17.34 -0.07 -1.75
CA VAL A 144 17.48 1.37 -1.44
C VAL A 144 16.11 1.98 -1.19
N ASP A 145 16.08 3.14 -0.55
CA ASP A 145 14.83 3.85 -0.24
C ASP A 145 14.12 4.27 -1.55
N ASP A 146 12.89 3.81 -1.73
CA ASP A 146 12.01 4.17 -2.85
C ASP A 146 10.85 5.08 -2.42
N SER A 147 10.85 5.60 -1.17
CA SER A 147 9.77 6.45 -0.67
C SER A 147 9.63 7.74 -1.48
N THR A 148 8.38 8.10 -1.80
CA THR A 148 8.06 9.24 -2.67
C THR A 148 8.34 10.61 -2.04
N ASN A 149 8.64 10.65 -0.73
CA ASN A 149 9.00 11.86 0.02
C ASN A 149 10.52 11.99 0.25
N SER A 150 11.35 11.25 -0.50
CA SER A 150 12.81 11.35 -0.43
C SER A 150 13.35 12.30 -1.52
N GLU A 151 13.02 13.59 -1.43
CA GLU A 151 13.94 14.62 -1.94
C GLU A 151 14.88 15.08 -0.81
N PRO A 152 16.17 15.35 -1.13
CA PRO A 152 17.21 15.71 -0.15
C PRO A 152 16.97 17.01 0.62
#